data_AF-A0A9D4PUN1-F1
#
_entry.id   AF-A0A9D4PUN1-F1
#
_cell.length_a   1.000
_cell.length_b   1.000
_cell.length_c   1.000
_cell.angle_alpha   90.00
_cell.angle_beta   90.00
_cell.angle_gamma   90.00
#
_symmetry.space_group_name_H-M   'P 1'
#
loop_
_entity.id
_entity.type
_entity.pdbx_description
1 polymer ?
#
loop_
_entity_poly.entity_id
_entity_poly.type
_entity_poly.pdbx_seq_one_letter_code
_entity_poly.pdbx_strand_id
1 'polypeptide(L)'
;MASFNSARRAAGLLLALSDSESTSSDSSSSSDDDELCVLYEGTFKEMFPVPPCARLKIIGYVEEVVHAYSEEEFRRNFRVSRAVAADLYNDFGASLIYPRCDNGGSPAKTAEEHVIAFLWYAANKACIRDVAGRFGLGETTAFRVTERVMDYLVELGKTVIAFPDDLQGPSTKFEQLGHTHFYNDLPKPAMAVSAT
;
A
#
# COMPACT_ATOMS: atom_id res chain seq x y z
N MET A 1 -23.20 2.80 -33.48
CA MET A 1 -23.81 1.46 -33.61
C MET A 1 -22.71 0.43 -33.56
N ALA A 2 -22.99 -0.69 -32.89
CA ALA A 2 -22.07 -1.71 -32.42
C ALA A 2 -21.20 -2.37 -33.49
N SER A 3 -20.03 -2.87 -33.10
CA SER A 3 -19.80 -4.33 -33.11
C SER A 3 -18.55 -4.71 -32.28
N PHE A 4 -18.81 -5.38 -31.17
CA PHE A 4 -17.84 -6.12 -30.36
C PHE A 4 -17.53 -7.42 -31.11
N ASN A 5 -16.33 -7.57 -31.69
CA ASN A 5 -15.85 -8.89 -32.09
C ASN A 5 -15.02 -9.49 -30.94
N SER A 6 -15.76 -10.17 -30.07
CA SER A 6 -15.28 -11.13 -29.08
C SER A 6 -14.72 -12.35 -29.80
N ALA A 7 -13.41 -12.41 -29.99
CA ALA A 7 -12.72 -13.63 -30.39
C ALA A 7 -12.22 -14.34 -29.13
N ARG A 8 -13.07 -15.20 -28.57
CA ARG A 8 -12.69 -16.14 -27.51
C ARG A 8 -11.61 -17.08 -28.05
N ARG A 9 -10.45 -17.05 -27.39
CA ARG A 9 -9.34 -17.97 -27.55
C ARG A 9 -9.83 -19.42 -27.39
N ALA A 10 -9.75 -20.21 -28.45
CA ALA A 10 -9.78 -21.66 -28.36
C ALA A 10 -8.32 -22.15 -28.26
N ALA A 11 -7.88 -22.46 -27.04
CA ALA A 11 -6.63 -23.18 -26.82
C ALA A 11 -6.91 -24.67 -27.08
N GLY A 12 -6.56 -25.15 -28.28
CA GLY A 12 -6.49 -26.59 -28.56
C GLY A 12 -5.15 -27.12 -28.06
N LEU A 13 -5.15 -27.75 -26.88
CA LEU A 13 -4.03 -28.52 -26.37
C LEU A 13 -4.14 -29.93 -26.97
N LEU A 14 -3.28 -30.30 -27.92
CA LEU A 14 -3.22 -31.64 -28.50
C LEU A 14 -1.90 -32.28 -28.05
N LEU A 15 -1.96 -33.01 -26.93
CA LEU A 15 -0.87 -33.87 -26.44
C LEU A 15 -0.86 -35.14 -27.29
N ALA A 16 0.08 -35.22 -28.23
CA ALA A 16 0.40 -36.48 -28.89
C ALA A 16 1.31 -37.30 -27.95
N LEU A 17 0.70 -38.24 -27.23
CA LEU A 17 1.40 -39.36 -26.62
C LEU A 17 1.70 -40.38 -27.71
N SER A 18 2.97 -40.65 -27.98
CA SER A 18 3.40 -41.85 -28.70
C SER A 18 4.10 -42.77 -27.72
N ASP A 19 3.40 -43.86 -27.37
CA ASP A 19 3.98 -45.04 -26.76
C ASP A 19 4.92 -45.74 -27.74
N SER A 20 6.11 -46.14 -27.27
CA SER A 20 6.91 -47.22 -27.85
C SER A 20 7.84 -47.76 -26.78
N GLU A 21 7.47 -48.93 -26.25
CA GLU A 21 8.25 -49.73 -25.31
C GLU A 21 9.35 -50.49 -26.08
N SER A 22 10.64 -50.39 -25.71
CA SER A 22 11.52 -51.55 -25.49
C SER A 22 12.85 -51.18 -24.82
N THR A 23 13.35 -52.16 -24.06
CA THR A 23 14.41 -52.16 -23.05
C THR A 23 15.85 -52.04 -23.60
N SER A 24 16.72 -51.29 -22.91
CA SER A 24 18.03 -51.78 -22.42
C SER A 24 18.77 -50.66 -21.66
N SER A 25 19.16 -50.93 -20.43
CA SER A 25 19.98 -50.04 -19.61
C SER A 25 21.45 -50.18 -20.00
N ASP A 26 22.05 -49.10 -20.50
CA ASP A 26 23.49 -48.88 -20.46
C ASP A 26 23.72 -47.45 -19.93
N SER A 27 24.36 -47.37 -18.77
CA SER A 27 24.75 -46.11 -18.15
C SER A 27 25.97 -45.55 -18.85
N SER A 28 25.81 -44.43 -19.53
CA SER A 28 26.91 -43.54 -19.92
C SER A 28 26.49 -42.09 -19.65
N SER A 29 27.10 -41.53 -18.61
CA SER A 29 27.03 -40.12 -18.22
C SER A 29 27.41 -39.23 -19.39
N SER A 30 26.46 -38.49 -19.96
CA SER A 30 26.71 -37.35 -20.84
C SER A 30 25.91 -36.16 -20.33
N SER A 31 26.60 -35.04 -20.19
CA SER A 31 26.13 -33.75 -19.67
C SER A 31 25.18 -33.09 -20.68
N ASP A 32 24.04 -33.71 -20.95
CA ASP A 32 23.09 -33.24 -21.96
C ASP A 32 21.89 -32.47 -21.35
N ASP A 33 21.78 -32.46 -20.01
CA ASP A 33 20.77 -31.68 -19.29
C ASP A 33 20.94 -30.17 -19.49
N ASP A 34 22.17 -29.70 -19.69
CA ASP A 34 22.46 -28.28 -19.94
C ASP A 34 21.96 -27.83 -21.32
N GLU A 35 22.11 -28.65 -22.37
CA GLU A 35 21.64 -28.32 -23.73
C GLU A 35 20.10 -28.35 -23.82
N LEU A 36 19.46 -29.28 -23.12
CA LEU A 36 18.01 -29.42 -23.09
C LEU A 36 17.36 -28.25 -22.33
N CYS A 37 17.98 -27.79 -21.24
CA CYS A 37 17.61 -26.54 -20.56
C CYS A 37 17.78 -25.31 -21.46
N VAL A 38 18.87 -25.20 -22.21
CA VAL A 38 19.11 -24.08 -23.14
C VAL A 38 18.09 -24.05 -24.28
N LEU A 39 17.69 -25.21 -24.80
CA LEU A 39 16.62 -25.35 -25.80
C LEU A 39 15.25 -24.94 -25.24
N TYR A 40 14.93 -25.32 -24.01
CA TYR A 40 13.72 -24.86 -23.33
C TYR A 40 13.76 -23.35 -23.04
N GLU A 41 14.89 -22.80 -22.62
CA GLU A 41 15.03 -21.36 -22.40
C GLU A 41 14.92 -20.55 -23.71
N GLY A 42 15.51 -21.05 -24.78
CA GLY A 42 15.45 -20.43 -26.11
C GLY A 42 14.03 -20.43 -26.67
N THR A 43 13.36 -21.58 -26.61
CA THR A 43 11.95 -21.72 -27.05
C THR A 43 10.99 -20.92 -26.17
N PHE A 44 11.24 -20.81 -24.85
CA PHE A 44 10.45 -19.98 -23.95
C PHE A 44 10.60 -18.49 -24.24
N LYS A 45 11.82 -18.00 -24.55
CA LYS A 45 12.05 -16.59 -24.96
C LYS A 45 11.41 -16.25 -26.30
N GLU A 46 11.37 -17.19 -27.24
CA GLU A 46 10.68 -17.01 -28.52
C GLU A 46 9.16 -17.05 -28.41
N MET A 47 8.63 -17.91 -27.53
CA MET A 47 7.18 -18.07 -27.32
C MET A 47 6.59 -16.98 -26.41
N PHE A 48 7.40 -16.45 -25.48
CA PHE A 48 7.09 -15.30 -24.64
C PHE A 48 8.10 -14.18 -24.92
N PRO A 49 8.02 -13.52 -26.09
CA PRO A 49 8.84 -12.35 -26.34
C PRO A 49 8.62 -11.38 -25.19
N VAL A 50 9.72 -10.96 -24.56
CA VAL A 50 9.74 -10.00 -23.45
C VAL A 50 8.74 -8.91 -23.78
N PRO A 51 7.70 -8.67 -22.94
CA PRO A 51 6.65 -7.72 -23.25
C PRO A 51 7.30 -6.39 -23.66
N PRO A 52 6.90 -5.81 -24.81
CA PRO A 52 7.45 -4.54 -25.23
C PRO A 52 7.18 -3.55 -24.11
N CYS A 53 8.25 -2.95 -23.58
CA CYS A 53 8.20 -1.90 -22.56
C CYS A 53 7.93 -2.41 -21.13
N ALA A 54 8.91 -3.08 -20.51
CA ALA A 54 8.99 -3.07 -19.06
C ALA A 54 9.07 -1.59 -18.60
N ARG A 55 8.03 -1.10 -17.93
CA ARG A 55 8.02 0.29 -17.43
C ARG A 55 9.17 0.45 -16.45
N LEU A 56 10.04 1.43 -16.68
CA LEU A 56 11.10 1.79 -15.75
C LEU A 56 10.44 2.24 -14.44
N LYS A 57 10.85 1.62 -13.34
CA LYS A 57 10.39 1.97 -11.99
C LYS A 57 11.60 2.41 -11.18
N ILE A 58 11.37 3.32 -10.24
CA ILE A 58 12.40 3.71 -9.30
C ILE A 58 12.59 2.56 -8.31
N ILE A 59 13.83 2.13 -8.13
CA ILE A 59 14.23 1.08 -7.18
C ILE A 59 14.81 1.80 -5.96
N GLY A 60 14.51 1.31 -4.75
CA GLY A 60 15.11 1.86 -3.52
C GLY A 60 14.62 3.25 -3.10
N TYR A 61 13.49 3.76 -3.63
CA TYR A 61 13.03 5.12 -3.31
C TYR A 61 12.85 5.38 -1.81
N VAL A 62 12.35 4.39 -1.04
CA VAL A 62 12.15 4.55 0.40
C VAL A 62 13.50 4.62 1.14
N GLU A 63 14.38 3.66 0.89
CA GLU A 63 15.68 3.54 1.56
C GLU A 63 16.63 4.70 1.20
N GLU A 64 16.68 5.10 -0.07
CA GLU A 64 17.63 6.11 -0.54
C GLU A 64 17.09 7.53 -0.41
N VAL A 65 15.82 7.76 -0.74
CA VAL A 65 15.26 9.12 -0.85
C VAL A 65 14.44 9.49 0.38
N VAL A 66 13.55 8.60 0.84
CA VAL A 66 12.67 8.92 1.98
C VAL A 66 13.43 9.00 3.29
N HIS A 67 14.45 8.16 3.49
CA HIS A 67 15.32 8.22 4.66
C HIS A 67 16.24 9.45 4.64
N ALA A 68 16.64 9.93 3.46
CA ALA A 68 17.46 11.13 3.31
C ALA A 68 16.70 12.44 3.54
N TYR A 69 15.36 12.44 3.51
CA TYR A 69 14.58 13.67 3.76
C TYR A 69 14.78 14.22 5.17
N SER A 70 14.95 15.54 5.25
CA SER A 70 14.83 16.27 6.51
C SER A 70 13.42 16.12 7.09
N GLU A 71 13.26 16.37 8.40
CA GLU A 71 11.95 16.27 9.05
C GLU A 71 10.92 17.23 8.44
N GLU A 72 11.36 18.44 8.05
CA GLU A 72 10.50 19.44 7.41
C GLU A 72 10.02 18.99 6.03
N GLU A 73 10.92 18.44 5.20
CA GLU A 73 10.59 17.90 3.89
C GLU A 73 9.67 16.68 3.99
N PHE A 74 9.97 15.78 4.93
CA PHE A 74 9.15 14.61 5.20
C PHE A 74 7.72 15.05 5.55
N ARG A 75 7.57 15.96 6.50
CA ARG A 75 6.26 16.49 6.91
C ARG A 75 5.54 17.21 5.77
N ARG A 76 6.26 17.94 4.91
CA ARG A 76 5.69 18.59 3.74
C ARG A 76 5.16 17.58 2.72
N ASN A 77 5.90 16.51 2.47
CA ASN A 77 5.60 15.51 1.45
C ASN A 77 4.53 14.50 1.88
N PHE A 78 4.54 14.09 3.15
CA PHE A 78 3.67 13.02 3.68
C PHE A 78 2.56 13.54 4.59
N ARG A 79 2.57 14.83 4.96
CA ARG A 79 1.60 15.49 5.86
C ARG A 79 1.54 14.94 7.29
N VAL A 80 2.50 14.09 7.65
CA VAL A 80 2.65 13.50 8.99
C VAL A 80 4.11 13.63 9.45
N SER A 81 4.34 13.59 10.76
CA SER A 81 5.70 13.54 11.30
C SER A 81 6.33 12.16 11.08
N ARG A 82 7.66 12.09 11.06
CA ARG A 82 8.39 10.83 10.86
C ARG A 82 8.12 9.85 12.00
N ALA A 83 8.01 10.33 13.24
CA ALA A 83 7.67 9.50 14.40
C ALA A 83 6.30 8.83 14.23
N VAL A 84 5.27 9.58 13.86
CA VAL A 84 3.92 9.03 13.66
C VAL A 84 3.88 8.05 12.48
N ALA A 85 4.62 8.33 11.40
CA ALA A 85 4.76 7.38 10.30
C ALA A 85 5.43 6.08 10.76
N ALA A 86 6.43 6.16 11.65
CA ALA A 86 7.10 5.01 12.23
C ALA A 86 6.18 4.14 13.08
N ASP A 87 5.40 4.77 13.96
CA ASP A 87 4.39 4.07 14.75
C ASP A 87 3.38 3.37 13.83
N LEU A 88 2.90 4.08 12.80
CA LEU A 88 1.95 3.53 11.82
C LEU A 88 2.46 2.29 11.10
N TYR A 89 3.68 2.29 10.56
CA TYR A 89 4.18 1.12 9.84
C TYR A 89 4.59 -0.04 10.76
N ASN A 90 5.01 0.24 11.99
CA ASN A 90 5.29 -0.79 12.99
C ASN A 90 4.01 -1.50 13.41
N ASP A 91 2.96 -0.73 13.74
CA ASP A 91 1.66 -1.26 14.11
C ASP A 91 0.99 -1.99 12.93
N PHE A 92 1.11 -1.42 11.71
CA PHE A 92 0.62 -2.08 10.50
C PHE A 92 1.31 -3.42 10.25
N GLY A 93 2.64 -3.52 10.41
CA GLY A 93 3.38 -4.77 10.28
C GLY A 93 3.01 -5.83 11.34
N ALA A 94 2.57 -5.39 12.52
CA ALA A 94 2.04 -6.25 13.57
C ALA A 94 0.60 -6.72 13.30
N SER A 95 -0.18 -5.96 12.52
CA SER A 95 -1.57 -6.26 12.20
C SER A 95 -1.76 -7.53 11.37
N LEU A 96 -2.95 -8.12 11.46
CA LEU A 96 -3.35 -9.30 10.67
C LEU A 96 -3.61 -8.97 9.18
N ILE A 97 -3.77 -7.68 8.85
CA ILE A 97 -4.05 -7.20 7.49
C ILE A 97 -2.77 -7.22 6.64
N TYR A 98 -1.60 -7.14 7.28
CA TYR A 98 -0.32 -7.16 6.59
C TYR A 98 -0.05 -8.55 5.96
N PRO A 99 0.17 -8.62 4.64
CA PRO A 99 0.42 -9.89 3.97
C PRO A 99 1.83 -10.40 4.31
N ARG A 100 1.92 -11.37 5.24
CA ARG A 100 3.17 -12.06 5.60
C ARG A 100 3.60 -13.15 4.60
N CYS A 101 2.96 -13.22 3.44
CA CYS A 101 3.17 -14.33 2.52
C CYS A 101 4.28 -14.02 1.51
N ASP A 102 5.36 -14.79 1.63
CA ASP A 102 6.45 -14.87 0.66
C ASP A 102 6.01 -15.82 -0.47
N ASN A 103 5.02 -15.40 -1.26
CA ASN A 103 4.65 -16.14 -2.45
C ASN A 103 5.84 -16.09 -3.42
N GLY A 104 6.58 -17.20 -3.54
CA GLY A 104 7.85 -17.32 -4.28
C GLY A 104 7.89 -16.48 -5.57
N GLY A 105 8.93 -15.65 -5.68
CA GLY A 105 9.07 -14.64 -6.72
C GLY A 105 9.90 -13.44 -6.23
N SER A 106 9.43 -12.22 -6.50
CA SER A 106 10.05 -10.98 -6.02
C SER A 106 9.85 -10.79 -4.51
N PRO A 107 10.80 -10.12 -3.81
CA PRO A 107 10.69 -9.88 -2.38
C PRO A 107 9.41 -9.12 -2.04
N ALA A 108 8.74 -9.56 -0.98
CA ALA A 108 7.56 -8.89 -0.46
C ALA A 108 7.95 -7.46 -0.02
N LYS A 109 7.07 -6.51 -0.32
CA LYS A 109 7.26 -5.12 0.06
C LYS A 109 7.10 -4.97 1.57
N THR A 110 7.96 -4.17 2.19
CA THR A 110 7.96 -4.01 3.64
C THR A 110 6.71 -3.27 4.12
N ALA A 111 6.37 -3.39 5.40
CA ALA A 111 5.29 -2.62 6.01
C ALA A 111 5.51 -1.10 5.86
N GLU A 112 6.77 -0.66 5.95
CA GLU A 112 7.16 0.73 5.71
C GLU A 112 6.82 1.17 4.27
N GLU A 113 7.24 0.39 3.27
CA GLU A 113 6.95 0.73 1.86
C GLU A 113 5.45 0.84 1.60
N HIS A 114 4.63 -0.01 2.22
CA HIS A 114 3.18 0.05 2.09
C HIS A 114 2.59 1.35 2.65
N VAL A 115 2.94 1.70 3.89
CA VAL A 115 2.40 2.89 4.55
C VAL A 115 2.92 4.17 3.90
N ILE A 116 4.21 4.24 3.56
CA ILE A 116 4.79 5.41 2.89
C ILE A 116 4.20 5.61 1.49
N ALA A 117 3.96 4.54 0.73
CA ALA A 117 3.28 4.64 -0.57
C ALA A 117 1.85 5.15 -0.44
N PHE A 118 1.11 4.68 0.57
CA PHE A 118 -0.22 5.18 0.88
C PHE A 118 -0.20 6.66 1.29
N LEU A 119 0.72 7.06 2.17
CA LEU A 119 0.86 8.44 2.60
C LEU A 119 1.19 9.35 1.41
N TRP A 120 2.06 8.92 0.49
CA TRP A 120 2.34 9.67 -0.72
C TRP A 120 1.09 9.87 -1.58
N TYR A 121 0.32 8.79 -1.78
CA TYR A 121 -0.95 8.80 -2.51
C TYR A 121 -1.95 9.81 -1.90
N ALA A 122 -2.19 9.71 -0.59
CA ALA A 122 -3.16 10.54 0.12
C ALA A 122 -2.71 12.00 0.26
N ALA A 123 -1.44 12.23 0.60
CA ALA A 123 -0.88 13.57 0.84
C ALA A 123 -0.84 14.44 -0.43
N ASN A 124 -0.45 13.84 -1.56
CA ASN A 124 -0.21 14.55 -2.82
C ASN A 124 -1.38 14.41 -3.81
N LYS A 125 -2.45 13.69 -3.44
CA LYS A 125 -3.55 13.31 -4.34
C LYS A 125 -3.00 12.68 -5.64
N ALA A 126 -1.94 11.87 -5.51
CA ALA A 126 -1.25 11.28 -6.64
C ALA A 126 -2.11 10.20 -7.30
N CYS A 127 -1.88 9.93 -8.57
CA CYS A 127 -2.53 8.80 -9.24
C CYS A 127 -1.80 7.48 -8.90
N ILE A 128 -2.52 6.35 -8.90
CA ILE A 128 -1.94 5.02 -8.62
C ILE A 128 -0.76 4.71 -9.54
N ARG A 129 -0.79 5.19 -10.79
CA ARG A 129 0.30 5.03 -11.75
C ARG A 129 1.59 5.75 -11.33
N ASP A 130 1.49 6.96 -10.77
CA ASP A 130 2.66 7.72 -10.27
C ASP A 130 3.26 7.02 -9.04
N VAL A 131 2.40 6.61 -8.11
CA VAL A 131 2.80 5.84 -6.91
C VAL A 131 3.48 4.53 -7.33
N ALA A 132 2.89 3.80 -8.28
CA ALA A 132 3.46 2.54 -8.76
C ALA A 132 4.85 2.73 -9.39
N GLY A 133 5.03 3.77 -10.20
CA GLY A 133 6.33 4.10 -10.80
C GLY A 133 7.39 4.49 -9.77
N ARG A 134 7.01 5.30 -8.76
CA ARG A 134 7.93 5.81 -7.73
C ARG A 134 8.35 4.76 -6.70
N PHE A 135 7.43 3.89 -6.29
CA PHE A 135 7.68 2.91 -5.23
C PHE A 135 8.07 1.51 -5.75
N GLY A 136 8.32 1.38 -7.05
CA GLY A 136 8.69 0.08 -7.62
C GLY A 136 7.52 -0.92 -7.71
N LEU A 137 6.27 -0.48 -7.62
CA LEU A 137 5.10 -1.36 -7.55
C LEU A 137 4.48 -1.62 -8.94
N GLY A 138 3.72 -2.71 -9.07
CA GLY A 138 2.75 -2.84 -10.16
C GLY A 138 1.52 -1.98 -9.88
N GLU A 139 0.79 -1.51 -10.89
CA GLU A 139 -0.42 -0.68 -10.67
C GLU A 139 -1.48 -1.42 -9.83
N THR A 140 -1.70 -2.70 -10.12
CA THR A 140 -2.59 -3.57 -9.33
C THR A 140 -2.06 -3.78 -7.91
N THR A 141 -0.75 -3.93 -7.75
CA THR A 141 -0.11 -4.05 -6.44
C THR A 141 -0.29 -2.76 -5.64
N ALA A 142 0.00 -1.60 -6.22
CA ALA A 142 -0.15 -0.30 -5.58
C ALA A 142 -1.60 -0.05 -5.13
N PHE A 143 -2.58 -0.38 -5.97
CA PHE A 143 -4.00 -0.32 -5.59
C PHE A 143 -4.30 -1.21 -4.36
N ARG A 144 -3.88 -2.48 -4.38
CA ARG A 144 -4.08 -3.41 -3.26
C ARG A 144 -3.34 -2.97 -1.98
N VAL A 145 -2.20 -2.31 -2.13
CA VAL A 145 -1.45 -1.74 -1.00
C VAL A 145 -2.24 -0.60 -0.37
N THR A 146 -2.73 0.33 -1.20
CA THR A 146 -3.58 1.44 -0.75
C THR A 146 -4.82 0.94 -0.02
N GLU A 147 -5.52 -0.05 -0.57
CA GLU A 147 -6.73 -0.64 0.03
C GLU A 147 -6.43 -1.25 1.41
N ARG A 148 -5.38 -2.08 1.54
CA ARG A 148 -5.00 -2.69 2.82
C ARG A 148 -4.65 -1.67 3.89
N VAL A 149 -3.90 -0.63 3.54
CA VAL A 149 -3.56 0.43 4.50
C VAL A 149 -4.82 1.22 4.88
N MET A 150 -5.75 1.45 3.94
CA MET A 150 -7.05 2.07 4.27
C MET A 150 -7.87 1.21 5.22
N ASP A 151 -7.99 -0.10 4.98
CA ASP A 151 -8.73 -1.00 5.86
C ASP A 151 -8.14 -0.99 7.28
N TYR A 152 -6.82 -1.03 7.39
CA TYR A 152 -6.11 -0.89 8.65
C TYR A 152 -6.44 0.45 9.35
N LEU A 153 -6.40 1.56 8.63
CA LEU A 153 -6.74 2.87 9.20
C LEU A 153 -8.20 2.97 9.64
N VAL A 154 -9.12 2.31 8.93
CA VAL A 154 -10.55 2.26 9.31
C VAL A 154 -10.72 1.45 10.60
N GLU A 155 -10.00 0.35 10.77
CA GLU A 155 -10.00 -0.41 12.03
C GLU A 155 -9.38 0.38 13.18
N LEU A 156 -8.22 1.00 12.95
CA LEU A 156 -7.56 1.86 13.94
C LEU A 156 -8.44 3.06 14.31
N GLY A 157 -9.14 3.64 13.35
CA GLY A 157 -10.05 4.77 13.55
C GLY A 157 -11.17 4.47 14.53
N LYS A 158 -11.65 3.23 14.62
CA LYS A 158 -12.67 2.85 15.62
C LYS A 158 -12.15 2.95 17.05
N THR A 159 -10.85 2.67 17.24
CA THR A 159 -10.19 2.73 18.55
C THR A 159 -9.79 4.15 18.91
N VAL A 160 -9.30 4.92 17.93
CA VAL A 160 -8.73 6.27 18.15
C VAL A 160 -9.78 7.37 18.08
N ILE A 161 -10.75 7.25 17.17
CA ILE A 161 -11.79 8.25 16.89
C ILE A 161 -13.12 7.74 17.47
N ALA A 162 -13.13 7.50 18.78
CA ALA A 162 -14.35 7.16 19.52
C ALA A 162 -14.78 8.37 20.37
N PHE A 163 -16.09 8.58 20.46
CA PHE A 163 -16.62 9.50 21.47
C PHE A 163 -16.39 8.89 22.86
N PRO A 164 -16.08 9.71 23.88
CA PRO A 164 -16.04 9.20 25.24
C PRO A 164 -17.42 8.66 25.63
N ASP A 165 -17.45 7.52 26.33
CA ASP A 165 -18.71 6.91 26.81
C ASP A 165 -19.49 7.87 27.72
N ASP A 166 -18.77 8.72 28.47
CA ASP A 166 -19.34 9.83 29.21
C ASP A 166 -19.33 11.12 28.38
N LEU A 167 -20.47 11.41 27.77
CA LEU A 167 -20.74 12.65 27.04
C LEU A 167 -21.01 13.85 27.97
N GLN A 168 -21.29 13.62 29.26
CA GLN A 168 -21.64 14.70 30.19
C GLN A 168 -20.41 15.53 30.53
N GLY A 169 -19.28 14.88 30.84
CA GLY A 169 -18.00 15.56 31.11
C GLY A 169 -17.58 16.60 30.07
N PRO A 170 -17.48 16.27 28.77
CA PRO A 170 -17.18 17.24 27.73
C PRO A 170 -18.28 18.30 27.57
N SER A 171 -19.56 17.94 27.69
CA SER A 171 -20.68 18.91 27.60
C SER A 171 -20.57 20.00 28.67
N THR A 172 -20.40 19.60 29.93
CA THR A 172 -20.27 20.55 31.05
C THR A 172 -19.02 21.43 30.90
N LYS A 173 -17.92 20.89 30.36
CA LYS A 173 -16.69 21.66 30.11
C LYS A 173 -16.86 22.69 28.99
N PHE A 174 -17.60 22.35 27.94
CA PHE A 174 -17.98 23.28 26.87
C PHE A 174 -18.91 24.40 27.39
N GLU A 175 -19.90 24.07 28.21
CA GLU A 175 -20.80 25.05 28.83
C GLU A 175 -20.04 26.03 29.73
N GLN A 176 -19.11 25.54 30.55
CA GLN A 176 -18.25 26.38 31.40
C GLN A 176 -17.39 27.35 30.57
N LEU A 177 -16.82 26.90 29.45
CA LEU A 177 -16.07 27.77 28.53
C LEU A 177 -16.97 28.87 27.93
N GLY A 178 -18.19 28.51 27.52
CA GLY A 178 -19.18 29.47 27.03
C GLY A 178 -19.55 30.53 28.07
N HIS A 179 -19.76 30.10 29.33
CA HIS A 179 -20.09 31.01 30.42
C HIS A 179 -18.92 31.94 30.79
N THR A 180 -17.68 31.44 30.84
CA THR A 180 -16.50 32.26 31.19
C THR A 180 -16.18 33.35 30.16
N HIS A 181 -16.46 33.11 28.88
CA HIS A 181 -16.21 34.12 27.83
C HIS A 181 -17.32 35.16 27.73
N PHE A 182 -18.59 34.80 27.95
CA PHE A 182 -19.71 35.74 27.81
C PHE A 182 -19.95 36.64 29.02
N TYR A 183 -19.60 36.21 30.24
CA TYR A 183 -19.87 36.99 31.46
C TYR A 183 -18.74 37.94 31.89
N ASN A 184 -17.50 37.71 31.42
CA ASN A 184 -16.36 38.56 31.80
C ASN A 184 -16.23 39.85 30.96
N ASP A 185 -16.91 39.93 29.81
CA ASP A 185 -16.94 41.12 28.95
C ASP A 185 -18.14 42.05 29.19
N LEU A 186 -19.05 41.67 30.11
CA LEU A 186 -20.18 42.54 30.48
C LEU A 186 -19.71 43.57 31.52
N PRO A 187 -19.91 44.89 31.27
CA PRO A 187 -19.63 45.89 32.28
C PRO A 187 -20.49 45.61 33.51
N LYS A 188 -19.83 45.41 34.67
CA LYS A 188 -20.51 45.18 35.95
C LYS A 188 -21.59 46.25 36.13
N PRO A 189 -22.87 45.89 36.33
CA PRO A 189 -23.89 46.87 36.63
C PRO A 189 -23.51 47.55 37.94
N ALA A 190 -23.29 48.87 37.88
CA ALA A 190 -23.09 49.70 39.05
C ALA A 190 -24.28 49.49 39.99
N MET A 191 -24.01 48.93 41.17
CA MET A 191 -24.99 48.78 42.23
C MET A 191 -25.53 50.18 42.55
N ALA A 192 -26.76 50.46 42.11
CA ALA A 192 -27.50 51.65 42.51
C ALA A 192 -27.79 51.52 44.01
N VAL A 193 -26.99 52.21 44.82
CA VAL A 193 -27.26 52.43 46.23
C VAL A 193 -28.54 53.26 46.30
N SER A 194 -29.65 52.60 46.62
CA SER A 194 -30.94 53.26 46.79
C SER A 194 -30.90 54.09 48.06
N ALA A 195 -31.16 55.38 47.91
CA ALA A 195 -31.29 56.34 49.00
C ALA A 195 -32.50 56.01 49.88
N THR A 196 -32.29 56.05 51.19
CA THR A 196 -33.25 56.47 52.22
C THR A 196 -32.47 57.05 53.38
#